data_AF-A0A6I3UZN2-F1
#
_entry.id   AF-A0A6I3UZN2-F1
#
_cell.length_a   1.000
_cell.length_b   1.000
_cell.length_c   1.000
_cell.angle_alpha   90.00
_cell.angle_beta   90.00
_cell.angle_gamma   90.00
#
_symmetry.space_group_name_H-M   'P 1'
#
loop_
_entity.id
_entity.type
_entity.pdbx_description
1 polymer ?
#
loop_
_entity_poly.entity_id
_entity_poly.type
_entity_poly.pdbx_seq_one_letter_code
_entity_poly.pdbx_strand_id
1 'polypeptide(L)'
;YGVGYAGSMKDGFTITNKEKTPWAPMEIPTRDVKVTKEWKDSAGNDVSAPVDSVKVELYKDGVATGQVQELKSANNWTATFEQLPVSATLGGAAHEYTIKEVGETLNNISL
;
A
#
# COMPACT_ATOMS: atom_id res chain seq x y z
N TYR A 1 -19.84 -4.56 -24.79
CA TYR A 1 -20.25 -5.72 -25.61
C TYR A 1 -19.22 -5.99 -26.71
N GLY A 2 -18.99 -7.26 -27.03
CA GLY A 2 -18.27 -7.72 -28.23
C GLY A 2 -19.24 -8.48 -29.13
N VAL A 3 -19.17 -8.25 -30.44
CA VAL A 3 -20.06 -8.88 -31.42
C VAL A 3 -19.37 -10.06 -32.09
N GLY A 4 -20.07 -11.18 -32.18
CA GLY A 4 -19.64 -12.38 -32.92
C GLY A 4 -20.67 -12.76 -33.97
N TYR A 5 -20.20 -13.21 -35.13
CA TYR A 5 -21.01 -13.69 -36.24
C TYR A 5 -20.68 -15.15 -36.51
N ALA A 6 -21.70 -16.01 -36.64
CA ALA A 6 -21.54 -17.41 -36.98
C ALA A 6 -22.67 -17.86 -37.93
N GLY A 7 -22.44 -18.93 -38.70
CA GLY A 7 -23.46 -19.54 -39.58
C GLY A 7 -23.13 -19.50 -41.07
N SER A 8 -24.09 -19.92 -41.90
CA SER A 8 -23.94 -20.08 -43.35
C SER A 8 -25.24 -19.70 -44.09
N MET A 9 -25.18 -19.53 -45.41
CA MET A 9 -26.40 -19.28 -46.21
C MET A 9 -27.40 -20.44 -46.19
N LYS A 10 -26.91 -21.67 -46.00
CA LYS A 10 -27.75 -22.88 -45.97
C LYS A 10 -28.42 -23.07 -44.60
N ASP A 11 -27.68 -22.76 -43.53
CA ASP A 11 -28.08 -23.08 -42.16
C ASP A 11 -28.53 -21.84 -41.36
N GLY A 12 -28.46 -20.65 -41.97
CA GLY A 12 -28.76 -19.36 -41.35
C GLY A 12 -27.58 -18.74 -40.60
N PHE A 13 -27.68 -17.45 -40.27
CA PHE A 13 -26.68 -16.71 -39.51
C PHE A 13 -27.19 -16.36 -38.11
N THR A 14 -26.28 -16.42 -37.13
CA THR A 14 -26.51 -15.99 -35.76
C THR A 14 -25.58 -14.83 -35.42
N ILE A 15 -26.17 -13.77 -34.86
CA ILE A 15 -25.44 -12.61 -34.33
C ILE A 15 -25.51 -12.69 -32.81
N THR A 16 -24.35 -12.71 -32.16
CA THR A 16 -24.26 -12.75 -30.71
C THR A 16 -23.62 -11.46 -30.21
N ASN A 17 -24.38 -10.68 -29.45
CA ASN A 17 -23.83 -9.61 -28.62
C ASN A 17 -23.51 -10.18 -27.24
N LYS A 18 -22.22 -10.36 -26.94
CA LYS A 18 -21.79 -10.78 -25.61
C LYS A 18 -21.34 -9.56 -24.82
N GLU A 19 -21.83 -9.41 -23.59
CA GLU A 19 -21.34 -8.37 -22.70
C GLU A 19 -19.84 -8.53 -22.47
N LYS A 20 -19.09 -7.43 -22.57
CA LYS A 20 -17.67 -7.47 -22.19
C LYS A 20 -17.69 -7.49 -20.67
N THR A 21 -17.12 -8.51 -20.03
CA THR A 21 -16.96 -8.51 -18.58
C THR A 21 -16.26 -7.22 -18.19
N PRO A 22 -16.76 -6.46 -17.19
CA PRO A 22 -16.05 -5.28 -16.69
C PRO A 22 -14.63 -5.71 -16.32
N TRP A 23 -13.63 -5.10 -16.95
CA TRP A 23 -12.23 -5.41 -16.69
C TRP A 23 -11.75 -4.52 -15.53
N ALA A 24 -11.08 -5.14 -14.56
CA ALA A 24 -10.73 -4.66 -13.22
C ALA A 24 -11.94 -4.43 -12.27
N PRO A 25 -11.80 -4.74 -10.96
CA PRO A 25 -12.81 -4.39 -9.96
C PRO A 25 -13.14 -2.89 -10.05
N MET A 26 -14.42 -2.52 -9.95
CA MET A 26 -14.83 -1.11 -9.78
C MET A 26 -14.54 -0.59 -8.36
N GLU A 27 -13.50 -1.13 -7.71
CA GLU A 27 -13.08 -0.79 -6.36
C GLU A 27 -11.71 -0.14 -6.44
N ILE A 28 -11.47 0.84 -5.58
CA ILE A 28 -10.16 1.48 -5.48
C ILE A 28 -9.16 0.40 -5.03
N PRO A 29 -8.10 0.12 -5.81
CA PRO A 29 -7.11 -0.85 -5.39
C PRO A 29 -6.43 -0.39 -4.11
N THR A 30 -6.07 -1.32 -3.25
CA THR A 30 -5.33 -1.05 -2.02
C THR A 30 -3.91 -1.58 -2.11
N ARG A 31 -3.03 -1.09 -1.23
CA ARG A 31 -1.68 -1.61 -1.03
C ARG A 31 -1.33 -1.63 0.45
N ASP A 32 -0.33 -2.42 0.79
CA ASP A 32 0.22 -2.45 2.14
C ASP A 32 1.57 -1.72 2.18
N VAL A 33 1.85 -1.05 3.30
CA VAL A 33 3.13 -0.39 3.57
C VAL A 33 3.77 -1.07 4.77
N LYS A 34 4.81 -1.87 4.50
CA LYS A 34 5.62 -2.52 5.53
C LYS A 34 6.75 -1.60 5.99
N VAL A 35 6.93 -1.52 7.30
CA VAL A 35 7.98 -0.77 7.97
C VAL A 35 8.89 -1.73 8.71
N THR A 36 10.20 -1.50 8.58
CA THR A 36 11.24 -2.21 9.34
C THR A 36 12.19 -1.16 9.91
N LYS A 37 12.49 -1.22 11.21
CA LYS A 37 13.53 -0.41 11.84
C LYS A 37 14.79 -1.24 12.03
N GLU A 38 15.90 -0.74 11.50
CA GLU A 38 17.22 -1.31 11.71
C GLU A 38 18.03 -0.42 12.67
N TRP A 39 18.83 -1.06 13.50
CA TRP A 39 19.73 -0.39 14.44
C TRP A 39 21.16 -0.69 14.01
N LYS A 40 21.86 0.34 13.53
CA LYS A 40 23.23 0.22 13.02
C LYS A 40 24.17 1.20 13.70
N ASP A 41 25.41 0.78 13.92
CA ASP A 41 26.48 1.68 14.36
C ASP A 41 26.96 2.60 13.21
N SER A 42 27.91 3.49 13.50
CA SER A 42 28.49 4.41 12.51
C SER A 42 29.26 3.69 11.38
N ALA A 43 29.63 2.43 11.57
CA ALA A 43 30.28 1.59 10.56
C ALA A 43 29.27 0.73 9.77
N GLY A 44 27.96 0.79 10.10
CA GLY A 44 26.90 0.04 9.43
C GLY A 44 26.65 -1.36 10.00
N ASN A 45 27.30 -1.74 11.10
CA ASN A 45 27.10 -3.03 11.74
C ASN A 45 25.81 -3.04 12.56
N ASP A 46 25.13 -4.18 12.60
CA ASP A 46 23.93 -4.32 13.42
C ASP A 46 24.28 -4.24 14.90
N VAL A 47 23.49 -3.45 15.65
CA VAL A 47 23.62 -3.28 17.10
C VAL A 47 22.30 -3.54 17.79
N SER A 48 22.37 -3.80 19.10
CA SER A 48 21.16 -3.87 19.93
C SER A 48 20.43 -2.53 19.94
N ALA A 49 19.10 -2.60 19.84
CA ALA A 49 18.26 -1.42 20.00
C ALA A 49 18.50 -0.78 21.39
N PRO A 50 18.70 0.54 21.47
CA PRO A 50 18.87 1.24 22.75
C PRO A 50 17.54 1.51 23.47
N VAL A 51 16.41 1.11 22.87
CA VAL A 51 15.05 1.37 23.35
C VAL A 51 14.20 0.11 23.29
N ASP A 52 13.17 0.06 24.13
CA ASP A 52 12.23 -1.05 24.17
C ASP A 52 11.20 -0.99 23.02
N SER A 53 10.79 0.22 22.61
CA SER A 53 9.91 0.43 21.46
C SER A 53 10.09 1.78 20.78
N VAL A 54 9.63 1.85 19.53
CA VAL A 54 9.56 3.07 18.70
C VAL A 54 8.16 3.14 18.12
N LYS A 55 7.58 4.34 18.07
CA LYS A 55 6.29 4.58 17.40
C LYS A 55 6.53 5.22 16.05
N VAL A 56 5.84 4.75 15.03
CA VAL A 56 5.86 5.31 13.68
C VAL A 56 4.46 5.71 13.25
N GLU A 57 4.36 6.84 12.56
CA GLU A 57 3.11 7.37 12.04
C GLU A 57 3.12 7.37 10.51
N LEU A 58 2.00 6.96 9.93
CA LEU A 58 1.75 7.01 8.48
C LEU A 58 1.33 8.42 8.07
N TYR A 59 1.93 8.91 7.00
CA TYR A 59 1.59 10.17 6.33
C TYR A 59 1.05 9.85 4.94
N LYS A 60 0.00 10.57 4.53
CA LYS A 60 -0.59 10.51 3.19
C LYS A 60 -0.49 11.88 2.53
N ASP A 61 0.15 11.96 1.38
CA ASP A 61 0.36 13.19 0.61
C ASP A 61 0.97 14.32 1.48
N GLY A 62 1.94 13.96 2.33
CA GLY A 62 2.61 14.86 3.25
C GLY A 62 1.84 15.20 4.54
N VAL A 63 0.61 14.71 4.70
CA VAL A 63 -0.25 14.98 5.88
C VAL A 63 -0.32 13.77 6.79
N ALA A 64 -0.21 14.00 8.11
CA ALA A 64 -0.34 12.96 9.12
C ALA A 64 -1.73 12.28 9.06
N THR A 65 -1.76 10.95 9.09
CA THR A 65 -3.03 10.19 9.07
C THR A 65 -3.58 9.92 10.47
N GLY A 66 -2.76 10.10 11.52
CA GLY A 66 -3.07 9.67 12.88
C GLY A 66 -2.94 8.15 13.10
N GLN A 67 -2.65 7.38 12.05
CA GLN A 67 -2.39 5.94 12.19
C GLN A 67 -0.96 5.73 12.69
N VAL A 68 -0.86 5.18 13.90
CA VAL A 68 0.42 4.92 14.58
C VAL A 68 0.58 3.42 14.81
N GLN A 69 1.78 2.91 14.54
CA GLN A 69 2.18 1.54 14.86
C GLN A 69 3.39 1.52 15.78
N GLU A 70 3.47 0.51 16.64
CA GLU A 70 4.59 0.28 17.54
C GLU A 70 5.55 -0.77 16.95
N LEU A 71 6.82 -0.41 16.87
CA LEU A 71 7.94 -1.30 16.55
C LEU A 71 8.66 -1.66 17.84
N LYS A 72 8.95 -2.94 18.05
CA LYS A 72 9.66 -3.45 19.25
C LYS A 72 10.39 -4.74 18.95
N SER A 73 11.29 -5.16 19.84
CA SER A 73 12.02 -6.41 19.68
C SER A 73 11.08 -7.62 19.46
N ALA A 74 9.95 -7.69 20.18
CA ALA A 74 8.99 -8.78 20.09
C ALA A 74 8.32 -8.94 18.71
N ASN A 75 8.25 -7.87 17.89
CA ASN A 75 7.75 -7.94 16.51
C ASN A 75 8.88 -7.80 15.47
N ASN A 76 10.12 -8.10 15.88
CA ASN A 76 11.32 -7.95 15.07
C ASN A 76 11.48 -6.54 14.48
N TRP A 77 11.01 -5.52 15.21
CA TRP A 77 11.04 -4.13 14.75
C TRP A 77 10.30 -3.92 13.41
N THR A 78 9.21 -4.67 13.19
CA THR A 78 8.37 -4.56 11.98
C THR A 78 6.91 -4.27 12.27
N ALA A 79 6.28 -3.51 11.37
CA ALA A 79 4.83 -3.31 11.33
C ALA A 79 4.36 -3.13 9.88
N THR A 80 3.08 -3.35 9.63
CA THR A 80 2.46 -3.14 8.31
C THR A 80 1.21 -2.29 8.47
N PHE A 81 1.07 -1.27 7.61
CA PHE A 81 -0.18 -0.56 7.39
C PHE A 81 -0.87 -1.19 6.18
N GLU A 82 -1.96 -1.91 6.43
CA GLU A 82 -2.64 -2.71 5.42
C GLU A 82 -3.77 -1.94 4.74
N GLN A 83 -4.16 -2.39 3.54
CA GLN A 83 -5.36 -1.95 2.84
C GLN A 83 -5.42 -0.42 2.58
N LEU A 84 -4.28 0.21 2.35
CA LEU A 84 -4.22 1.65 2.06
C LEU A 84 -4.70 1.91 0.63
N PRO A 85 -5.70 2.79 0.41
CA PRO A 85 -6.20 3.08 -0.93
C PRO A 85 -5.10 3.70 -1.77
N VAL A 86 -4.93 3.19 -3.00
CA VAL A 86 -3.93 3.69 -3.95
C VAL A 86 -4.24 5.11 -4.38
N SER A 87 -5.51 5.48 -4.49
CA SER A 87 -5.97 6.80 -4.96
C SER A 87 -7.30 7.17 -4.29
N ALA A 88 -7.69 8.45 -4.38
CA ALA A 88 -8.97 8.91 -3.82
C ALA A 88 -10.20 8.42 -4.62
N THR A 89 -10.02 8.21 -5.92
CA THR A 89 -11.05 7.72 -6.86
C THR A 89 -10.49 6.62 -7.74
N LEU A 90 -11.36 5.78 -8.31
CA LEU A 90 -10.95 4.75 -9.26
C LEU A 90 -10.24 5.40 -10.47
N GLY A 91 -9.01 4.97 -10.75
CA GLY A 91 -8.17 5.54 -11.81
C GLY A 91 -7.63 6.96 -11.56
N GLY A 92 -7.81 7.48 -10.34
CA GLY A 92 -7.25 8.77 -9.93
C GLY A 92 -5.73 8.74 -9.72
N ALA A 93 -5.16 9.91 -9.41
CA ALA A 93 -3.74 10.03 -9.05
C ALA A 93 -3.41 9.19 -7.81
N ALA A 94 -2.25 8.55 -7.82
CA ALA A 94 -1.82 7.71 -6.71
C ALA A 94 -1.40 8.58 -5.50
N HIS A 95 -1.82 8.17 -4.31
CA HIS A 95 -1.37 8.72 -3.04
C HIS A 95 0.10 8.40 -2.78
N GLU A 96 0.81 9.36 -2.19
CA GLU A 96 2.14 9.15 -1.66
C GLU A 96 2.06 8.84 -0.16
N TYR A 97 2.46 7.63 0.22
CA TYR A 97 2.53 7.22 1.61
C TYR A 97 3.97 7.26 2.12
N THR A 98 4.18 7.93 3.24
CA THR A 98 5.49 8.03 3.91
C THR A 98 5.34 7.71 5.40
N ILE A 99 6.45 7.41 6.06
CA ILE A 99 6.49 7.06 7.48
C ILE A 99 7.40 8.03 8.21
N LYS A 100 7.03 8.44 9.43
CA LYS A 100 7.88 9.21 10.33
C LYS A 100 7.87 8.59 11.73
N GLU A 101 8.99 8.68 12.44
CA GLU A 101 9.03 8.32 13.85
C GLU A 101 8.35 9.40 14.70
N VAL A 102 7.52 8.98 15.64
CA VAL A 102 6.84 9.88 16.57
C VAL A 102 7.82 10.28 17.66
N GLY A 103 7.99 11.58 17.87
CA GLY A 103 8.95 12.11 18.85
C GLY A 103 10.37 12.29 18.32
N GLU A 104 10.60 12.04 17.03
CA GLU A 104 11.83 12.43 16.36
C GLU A 104 11.93 13.97 16.28
N THR A 105 12.99 14.54 16.82
CA THR A 105 13.33 15.95 16.64
C THR A 105 14.66 16.02 15.89
N LEU A 106 14.72 16.68 14.73
CA LEU A 106 15.96 17.00 14.01
C LEU A 106 16.92 15.82 13.69
N ASN A 107 16.38 14.64 13.31
CA ASN A 107 17.15 13.40 13.09
C ASN A 107 17.88 12.88 14.34
N ASN A 108 17.53 13.38 15.52
CA ASN A 108 17.96 12.86 16.80
C ASN A 108 16.73 12.37 17.59
N ILE A 109 16.76 11.09 17.94
CA ILE A 109 15.80 10.52 18.88
C ILE A 109 16.16 11.08 20.26
N SER A 110 15.37 12.03 20.75
CA SER A 110 15.47 12.45 22.14
C SER A 110 14.85 11.35 23.01
N LEU A 111 15.73 10.60 23.66
CA LEU A 111 15.40 9.63 24.72
C LEU A 111 15.00 10.32 26.02
#